data_AF-A0A6G1G0Q6-F1
#
_entry.id   AF-A0A6G1G0Q6-F1
#
_cell.length_a   1.000
_cell.length_b   1.000
_cell.length_c   1.000
_cell.angle_alpha   90.00
_cell.angle_beta   90.00
_cell.angle_gamma   90.00
#
_symmetry.space_group_name_H-M   'P 1'
#
loop_
_entity.id
_entity.type
_entity.pdbx_description
1 polymer ?
#
loop_
_entity_poly.entity_id
_entity_poly.type
_entity_poly.pdbx_seq_one_letter_code
_entity_poly.pdbx_strand_id
1 'polypeptide(L)'
;MCNRRYQILTGLIAFVLLILFIFGESVNEIAPRPITNFPRPKIPSLPSPASIFGPPRHKEPVQANSTHGDSSWFSDFRWKNPFSSTITLEENRALLPPLRNRPEIYTYYEPSKRKDKKVSAAEEKLLLAWRRAWWAQGFKPKVLGRPEAMDNPLYLRLQQLNVTTELEFDLARLLAWGSIDSGILTNWLTLPMGPYDDHVLSFLRRGQYPRFARFDGLDGGIFYGEKNAVNNVIKNVLEKPEIEFPETKSIIQILDDETLAVEKKPKSIAYYSMQTIQEKYKAVADKLVMEDSSVGLGLLADLINSHLQIAWQNTFSDGIAVLKPFEEHIAILTFPALSLAHNLTHCSSSPIPDSCPPNIPKCKLCDPAHSLPINVTPQLKNVSAVYNIGVVPHPYTTTTLARNQELITTRFIRELGMLERDAWIDAITKDLLGSSTGAPALVRFKEAVASDYGASHSTWLTAERESHADLDWLFGFAIPGSPPRYPTHEEGLVIPEDARDAIRLGLDAALDETALNHERALLYQARQVMKSEKPEIVRVREAVEAWNLADTEVWRFARAWSARRRVERLKWEEEERNFAGAEERGGRWGWFV
;
A
#
# COMPACT_ATOMS: atom_id res chain seq x y z
N MET A 1 36.46 -34.05 -75.79
CA MET A 1 36.73 -33.43 -74.47
C MET A 1 35.49 -33.35 -73.55
N CYS A 2 34.51 -34.27 -73.64
CA CYS A 2 33.28 -34.24 -72.81
C CYS A 2 33.18 -35.36 -71.74
N ASN A 3 34.05 -36.38 -71.76
CA ASN A 3 33.93 -37.51 -70.82
C ASN A 3 34.65 -37.33 -69.47
N ARG A 4 35.66 -36.46 -69.37
CA ARG A 4 36.45 -36.31 -68.13
C ARG A 4 35.71 -35.52 -67.04
N ARG A 5 34.84 -34.58 -67.41
CA ARG A 5 34.04 -33.79 -66.45
C ARG A 5 32.91 -34.62 -65.84
N TYR A 6 32.31 -35.53 -66.61
CA TYR A 6 31.26 -36.41 -66.14
C TYR A 6 31.78 -37.46 -65.14
N GLN A 7 32.98 -38.00 -65.37
CA GLN A 7 33.64 -38.95 -64.45
C GLN A 7 34.02 -38.33 -63.11
N ILE A 8 34.42 -37.06 -63.09
CA ILE A 8 34.73 -36.34 -61.85
C ILE A 8 33.45 -36.06 -61.07
N LEU A 9 32.37 -35.64 -61.76
CA LEU A 9 31.08 -35.37 -61.12
C LEU A 9 30.46 -36.64 -60.52
N THR A 10 30.50 -37.77 -61.24
CA THR A 10 29.99 -39.05 -60.72
C THR A 10 30.84 -39.58 -59.57
N GLY A 11 32.17 -39.41 -59.62
CA GLY A 11 33.05 -39.75 -58.51
C GLY A 11 32.78 -38.92 -57.25
N LEU A 12 32.50 -37.62 -57.42
CA LEU A 12 32.22 -36.71 -56.30
C LEU A 12 30.85 -36.98 -55.67
N ILE A 13 29.84 -37.31 -56.48
CA ILE A 13 28.52 -37.75 -55.99
C ILE A 13 28.63 -39.07 -55.23
N ALA A 14 29.37 -40.04 -55.76
CA ALA A 14 29.59 -41.32 -55.09
C ALA A 14 30.33 -41.15 -53.75
N PHE A 15 31.31 -40.25 -53.70
CA PHE A 15 32.05 -39.94 -52.47
C PHE A 15 31.17 -39.27 -51.40
N VAL A 16 30.29 -38.33 -51.80
CA VAL A 16 29.34 -37.69 -50.87
C VAL A 16 28.30 -38.69 -50.34
N LEU A 17 27.79 -39.58 -51.19
CA LEU A 17 26.88 -40.65 -50.76
C LEU A 17 27.57 -41.65 -49.82
N LEU A 18 28.84 -41.97 -50.07
CA LEU A 18 29.64 -42.83 -49.18
C LEU A 18 29.86 -42.17 -47.81
N ILE A 19 30.12 -40.85 -47.76
CA ILE A 19 30.23 -40.10 -46.51
C ILE A 19 28.90 -40.11 -45.74
N LEU A 20 27.78 -39.89 -46.43
CA LEU A 20 26.46 -39.94 -45.81
C LEU A 20 26.09 -41.34 -45.33
N PHE A 21 26.61 -42.40 -45.95
CA PHE A 21 26.38 -43.79 -45.52
C PHE A 21 27.29 -44.21 -44.36
N ILE A 22 28.54 -43.73 -44.31
CA ILE A 22 29.51 -44.03 -43.25
C ILE A 22 29.25 -43.19 -41.99
N PHE A 23 28.82 -41.93 -42.14
CA PHE A 23 28.61 -41.00 -41.03
C PHE A 23 27.13 -40.69 -40.77
N GLY A 24 26.21 -41.21 -41.58
CA GLY A 24 24.77 -41.12 -41.35
C GLY A 24 24.23 -42.32 -40.60
N GLU A 25 24.72 -42.56 -39.39
CA GLU A 25 23.97 -43.39 -38.44
C GLU A 25 22.98 -42.55 -37.65
N SER A 26 21.74 -43.02 -37.69
CA SER A 26 20.64 -42.67 -36.81
C SER A 26 21.09 -42.74 -35.35
N VAL A 27 20.95 -41.64 -34.62
CA VAL A 27 21.01 -41.68 -33.15
C VAL A 27 19.74 -42.37 -32.65
N ASN A 28 19.78 -43.71 -32.63
CA ASN A 28 18.89 -44.50 -31.80
C ASN A 28 19.24 -44.20 -30.33
N GLU A 29 18.20 -43.99 -29.52
CA GLU A 29 18.29 -43.84 -28.08
C GLU A 29 19.05 -45.01 -27.45
N ILE A 30 20.28 -44.73 -27.01
CA ILE A 30 20.94 -45.55 -25.99
C ILE A 30 20.51 -44.97 -24.66
N ALA A 31 19.53 -45.60 -24.01
CA ALA A 31 19.23 -45.36 -22.60
C ALA A 31 20.47 -45.70 -21.75
N PRO A 32 21.06 -44.76 -20.98
CA PRO A 32 22.05 -45.10 -19.98
C PRO A 32 21.32 -45.58 -18.71
N ARG A 33 21.72 -46.76 -18.22
CA ARG A 33 21.38 -47.25 -16.88
C ARG A 33 21.82 -46.24 -15.81
N PRO A 34 21.11 -46.13 -14.67
CA PRO A 34 21.40 -45.12 -13.66
C PRO A 34 22.67 -45.51 -12.91
N ILE A 35 23.74 -44.75 -13.12
CA ILE A 35 24.90 -44.75 -12.22
C ILE A 35 24.59 -43.72 -11.13
N THR A 36 24.40 -44.22 -9.91
CA THR A 36 24.18 -43.45 -8.70
C THR A 36 25.45 -42.73 -8.25
N ASN A 37 25.27 -41.51 -7.77
CA ASN A 37 26.17 -40.72 -6.91
C ASN A 37 27.56 -40.35 -7.46
N PHE A 38 27.62 -39.20 -8.14
CA PHE A 38 28.78 -38.30 -8.07
C PHE A 38 28.33 -36.93 -7.54
N PRO A 39 29.05 -36.31 -6.57
CA PRO A 39 28.75 -34.96 -6.13
C PRO A 39 29.01 -34.00 -7.29
N ARG A 40 27.96 -33.32 -7.77
CA ARG A 40 28.07 -32.32 -8.84
C ARG A 40 28.93 -31.15 -8.33
N PRO A 41 30.05 -30.81 -8.98
CA PRO A 41 30.74 -29.56 -8.67
C PRO A 41 29.79 -28.40 -8.99
N LYS A 42 29.73 -27.39 -8.11
CA LYS A 42 28.99 -26.15 -8.33
C LYS A 42 29.57 -25.45 -9.56
N ILE A 43 28.89 -25.56 -10.69
CA ILE A 43 29.21 -24.78 -11.89
C ILE A 43 28.71 -23.36 -11.63
N PRO A 44 29.55 -22.33 -11.71
CA PRO A 44 29.10 -20.95 -11.61
C PRO A 44 28.11 -20.64 -12.74
N SER A 45 27.05 -19.90 -12.41
CA SER A 45 26.02 -19.45 -13.35
C SER A 45 26.66 -18.75 -14.55
N LEU A 46 26.33 -19.18 -15.77
CA LEU A 46 26.73 -18.51 -17.00
C LEU A 46 26.09 -17.10 -17.05
N PRO A 47 26.86 -16.04 -17.34
CA PRO A 47 26.33 -14.68 -17.41
C PRO A 47 25.61 -14.43 -18.75
N SER A 48 24.75 -13.41 -18.79
CA SER A 48 23.88 -13.11 -19.94
C SER A 48 24.69 -12.78 -21.22
N PRO A 49 24.13 -12.97 -22.42
CA PRO A 49 24.86 -12.77 -23.69
C PRO A 49 25.42 -11.35 -23.90
N ALA A 50 24.90 -10.36 -23.17
CA ALA A 50 25.39 -8.98 -23.19
C ALA A 50 26.70 -8.75 -22.40
N SER A 51 27.21 -9.76 -21.70
CA SER A 51 28.37 -9.65 -20.80
C SER A 51 29.68 -10.24 -21.32
N ILE A 52 29.67 -10.85 -22.52
CA ILE A 52 30.81 -11.65 -23.03
C ILE A 52 32.01 -10.77 -23.46
N PHE A 53 31.82 -9.47 -23.68
CA PHE A 53 32.89 -8.56 -24.14
C PHE A 53 33.10 -7.31 -23.26
N GLY A 54 32.65 -7.30 -22.01
CA GLY A 54 32.85 -6.19 -21.08
C GLY A 54 33.69 -6.58 -19.86
N PRO A 55 34.51 -5.66 -19.29
CA PRO A 55 35.19 -5.92 -18.02
C PRO A 55 34.17 -6.19 -16.91
N PRO A 56 34.51 -7.04 -15.91
CA PRO A 56 33.65 -7.30 -14.77
C PRO A 56 33.34 -5.99 -14.04
N ARG A 57 32.05 -5.65 -13.94
CA ARG A 57 31.58 -4.47 -13.22
C ARG A 57 31.31 -4.83 -11.76
N HIS A 58 31.74 -3.97 -10.84
CA HIS A 58 31.32 -4.08 -9.45
C HIS A 58 29.80 -3.98 -9.36
N LYS A 59 29.16 -4.83 -8.55
CA LYS A 59 27.76 -4.66 -8.21
C LYS A 59 27.59 -3.29 -7.56
N GLU A 60 26.59 -2.54 -8.01
CA GLU A 60 26.27 -1.26 -7.39
C GLU A 60 25.95 -1.47 -5.89
N PRO A 61 26.28 -0.48 -5.03
CA PRO A 61 25.95 -0.57 -3.62
C PRO A 61 24.44 -0.80 -3.44
N VAL A 62 24.08 -1.83 -2.67
CA VAL A 62 22.69 -2.15 -2.36
C VAL A 62 22.17 -1.08 -1.40
N GLN A 63 21.07 -0.42 -1.77
CA GLN A 63 20.39 0.52 -0.89
C GLN A 63 19.78 -0.24 0.29
N ALA A 64 19.80 0.32 1.49
CA ALA A 64 19.16 -0.31 2.63
C ALA A 64 17.66 -0.53 2.38
N ASN A 65 17.12 -1.67 2.83
CA ASN A 65 15.72 -2.03 2.71
C ASN A 65 15.20 -2.05 1.26
N SER A 66 16.02 -2.51 0.31
CA SER A 66 15.69 -2.50 -1.12
C SER A 66 15.19 -3.84 -1.68
N THR A 67 14.82 -4.78 -0.80
CA THR A 67 14.37 -6.14 -1.15
C THR A 67 13.28 -6.61 -0.20
N HIS A 68 12.26 -7.31 -0.72
CA HIS A 68 11.23 -7.99 0.08
C HIS A 68 10.61 -9.15 -0.71
N GLY A 69 10.69 -10.37 -0.15
CA GLY A 69 10.38 -11.59 -0.92
C GLY A 69 11.21 -11.64 -2.21
N ASP A 70 10.59 -11.94 -3.35
CA ASP A 70 11.27 -11.96 -4.65
C ASP A 70 11.35 -10.58 -5.35
N SER A 71 10.93 -9.50 -4.68
CA SER A 71 10.96 -8.14 -5.25
C SER A 71 12.20 -7.39 -4.80
N SER A 72 12.88 -6.74 -5.75
CA SER A 72 14.03 -5.88 -5.49
C SER A 72 13.87 -4.53 -6.19
N TRP A 73 14.35 -3.45 -5.58
CA TRP A 73 14.26 -2.11 -6.16
C TRP A 73 15.51 -1.25 -5.93
N PHE A 74 15.61 -0.17 -6.69
CA PHE A 74 16.54 0.93 -6.53
C PHE A 74 15.74 2.23 -6.56
N SER A 75 16.07 3.17 -5.69
CA SER A 75 15.35 4.44 -5.60
C SER A 75 16.18 5.56 -6.20
N ASP A 76 15.65 6.27 -7.20
CA ASP A 76 16.34 7.35 -7.92
C ASP A 76 15.32 8.34 -8.52
N PHE A 77 15.68 9.62 -8.66
CA PHE A 77 14.81 10.64 -9.28
C PHE A 77 14.50 10.38 -10.76
N ARG A 78 15.30 9.55 -11.43
CA ARG A 78 15.11 9.10 -12.82
C ARG A 78 14.12 7.93 -12.96
N TRP A 79 13.33 7.64 -11.93
CA TRP A 79 12.31 6.57 -11.93
C TRP A 79 11.29 6.62 -13.07
N LYS A 80 11.11 7.78 -13.71
CA LYS A 80 10.32 7.94 -14.94
C LYS A 80 11.01 7.38 -16.19
N ASN A 81 12.22 6.82 -16.08
CA ASN A 81 12.81 6.06 -17.18
C ASN A 81 11.91 4.84 -17.50
N PRO A 82 11.52 4.62 -18.76
CA PRO A 82 10.64 3.53 -19.15
C PRO A 82 11.09 2.17 -18.59
N PHE A 83 12.37 1.82 -18.73
CA PHE A 83 12.90 0.52 -18.28
C PHE A 83 13.89 0.70 -17.13
N SER A 84 13.61 0.01 -16.02
CA SER A 84 14.43 0.09 -14.80
C SER A 84 15.88 -0.34 -15.02
N SER A 85 16.08 -1.39 -15.83
CA SER A 85 17.39 -1.96 -16.17
C SER A 85 18.36 -0.97 -16.81
N THR A 86 17.87 0.07 -17.48
CA THR A 86 18.69 1.14 -18.07
C THR A 86 19.51 1.89 -17.01
N ILE A 87 18.98 1.98 -15.79
CA ILE A 87 19.60 2.70 -14.67
C ILE A 87 20.20 1.72 -13.66
N THR A 88 19.48 0.66 -13.32
CA THR A 88 19.92 -0.30 -12.29
C THR A 88 21.00 -1.26 -12.78
N LEU A 89 21.17 -1.37 -14.11
CA LEU A 89 22.02 -2.37 -14.78
C LEU A 89 21.66 -3.83 -14.44
N GLU A 90 20.55 -4.05 -13.72
CA GLU A 90 20.04 -5.34 -13.26
C GLU A 90 18.60 -5.50 -13.75
N GLU A 91 18.33 -6.55 -14.51
CA GLU A 91 17.00 -6.77 -15.12
C GLU A 91 15.91 -6.95 -14.06
N ASN A 92 16.18 -7.68 -12.98
CA ASN A 92 15.19 -8.04 -11.96
C ASN A 92 14.99 -6.96 -10.87
N ARG A 93 15.54 -5.76 -11.06
CA ARG A 93 15.50 -4.67 -10.08
C ARG A 93 14.70 -3.49 -10.61
N ALA A 94 13.58 -3.18 -9.95
CA ALA A 94 12.71 -2.07 -10.33
C ALA A 94 13.28 -0.72 -9.89
N LEU A 95 13.10 0.32 -10.71
CA LEU A 95 13.52 1.69 -10.44
C LEU A 95 12.32 2.48 -9.89
N LEU A 96 12.31 2.75 -8.59
CA LEU A 96 11.22 3.46 -7.91
C LEU A 96 11.61 4.92 -7.62
N PRO A 97 10.65 5.85 -7.47
CA PRO A 97 10.97 7.21 -7.01
C PRO A 97 11.58 7.18 -5.62
N PRO A 98 12.42 8.15 -5.21
CA PRO A 98 12.94 8.22 -3.85
C PRO A 98 11.83 8.12 -2.80
N LEU A 99 12.07 7.32 -1.75
CA LEU A 99 11.13 7.23 -0.65
C LEU A 99 11.07 8.59 0.04
N ARG A 100 9.87 9.16 0.14
CA ARG A 100 9.68 10.45 0.79
C ARG A 100 9.86 10.32 2.28
N ASN A 101 10.51 11.31 2.88
CA ASN A 101 10.52 11.38 4.33
C ASN A 101 9.13 11.81 4.81
N ARG A 102 8.45 10.92 5.52
CA ARG A 102 7.19 11.23 6.21
C ARG A 102 7.53 12.00 7.49
N PRO A 103 6.97 13.21 7.70
CA PRO A 103 7.16 13.89 8.96
C PRO A 103 6.50 13.12 10.10
N GLU A 104 7.09 13.25 11.28
CA GLU A 104 6.60 12.61 12.49
C GLU A 104 5.38 13.37 13.01
N ILE A 105 4.36 12.62 13.42
CA ILE A 105 3.19 13.15 14.09
C ILE A 105 3.00 12.43 15.41
N TYR A 106 2.91 13.21 16.46
CA TYR A 106 2.90 12.72 17.83
C TYR A 106 1.49 12.79 18.40
N THR A 107 1.17 11.85 19.27
CA THR A 107 0.06 11.96 20.21
C THR A 107 0.55 11.55 21.59
N TYR A 108 -0.09 12.05 22.64
CA TYR A 108 0.24 11.68 24.01
C TYR A 108 -0.85 10.78 24.58
N TYR A 109 -0.45 9.63 25.11
CA TYR A 109 -1.33 8.67 25.73
C TYR A 109 -0.72 8.14 27.03
N GLU A 110 -1.42 8.36 28.14
CA GLU A 110 -1.08 7.81 29.44
C GLU A 110 -2.20 6.87 29.93
N PRO A 111 -1.97 5.56 30.03
CA PRO A 111 -2.97 4.65 30.58
C PRO A 111 -3.13 4.90 32.08
N SER A 112 -4.36 4.97 32.57
CA SER A 112 -4.61 5.09 34.01
C SER A 112 -4.17 3.82 34.75
N LYS A 113 -3.47 3.99 35.88
CA LYS A 113 -2.87 2.90 36.68
C LYS A 113 -3.88 1.87 37.23
N ARG A 114 -5.17 2.20 37.26
CA ARG A 114 -6.27 1.35 37.77
C ARG A 114 -7.37 1.10 36.73
N LYS A 115 -7.01 1.07 35.44
CA LYS A 115 -7.99 1.00 34.36
C LYS A 115 -8.38 -0.44 34.02
N ASP A 116 -9.66 -0.66 33.74
CA ASP A 116 -10.15 -1.93 33.21
C ASP A 116 -9.49 -2.25 31.86
N LYS A 117 -9.14 -3.52 31.65
CA LYS A 117 -8.63 -4.05 30.38
C LYS A 117 -9.56 -3.75 29.21
N LYS A 118 -10.89 -3.79 29.44
CA LYS A 118 -11.88 -3.48 28.39
C LYS A 118 -11.79 -2.04 27.91
N VAL A 119 -11.64 -1.09 28.83
CA VAL A 119 -11.50 0.33 28.49
C VAL A 119 -10.17 0.55 27.77
N SER A 120 -9.09 -0.07 28.25
CA SER A 120 -7.77 0.02 27.61
C SER A 120 -7.79 -0.52 26.17
N ALA A 121 -8.44 -1.66 25.92
CA ALA A 121 -8.60 -2.21 24.59
C ALA A 121 -9.41 -1.31 23.65
N ALA A 122 -10.45 -0.64 24.17
CA ALA A 122 -11.24 0.32 23.38
C ALA A 122 -10.42 1.57 23.00
N GLU A 123 -9.56 2.06 23.88
CA GLU A 123 -8.63 3.16 23.58
C GLU A 123 -7.54 2.75 22.58
N GLU A 124 -7.00 1.53 22.70
CA GLU A 124 -6.06 1.00 21.72
C GLU A 124 -6.68 0.89 20.33
N LYS A 125 -7.97 0.54 20.23
CA LYS A 125 -8.71 0.54 18.95
C LYS A 125 -8.78 1.94 18.34
N LEU A 126 -9.06 2.97 19.14
CA LEU A 126 -9.06 4.37 18.70
C LEU A 126 -7.68 4.85 18.27
N LEU A 127 -6.63 4.52 19.04
CA LEU A 127 -5.24 4.84 18.69
C LEU A 127 -4.81 4.15 17.40
N LEU A 128 -5.23 2.90 17.17
CA LEU A 128 -4.95 2.19 15.92
C LEU A 128 -5.64 2.88 14.74
N ALA A 129 -6.89 3.33 14.89
CA ALA A 129 -7.58 4.12 13.86
C ALA A 129 -6.84 5.45 13.57
N TRP A 130 -6.40 6.15 14.62
CA TRP A 130 -5.57 7.35 14.48
C TRP A 130 -4.25 7.08 13.74
N ARG A 131 -3.53 6.01 14.11
CA ARG A 131 -2.29 5.60 13.44
C ARG A 131 -2.51 5.32 11.96
N ARG A 132 -3.54 4.55 11.61
CA ARG A 132 -3.88 4.21 10.22
C ARG A 132 -4.22 5.46 9.41
N ALA A 133 -5.06 6.34 9.93
CA ALA A 133 -5.51 7.53 9.23
C ALA A 133 -4.35 8.49 8.91
N TRP A 134 -3.48 8.77 9.88
CA TRP A 134 -2.31 9.62 9.66
C TRP A 134 -1.24 8.96 8.79
N TRP A 135 -1.07 7.63 8.90
CA TRP A 135 -0.18 6.88 8.02
C TRP A 135 -0.60 6.99 6.54
N ALA A 136 -1.89 6.76 6.25
CA ALA A 136 -2.43 6.88 4.89
C ALA A 136 -2.20 8.27 4.29
N GLN A 137 -2.23 9.31 5.13
CA GLN A 137 -2.07 10.70 4.73
C GLN A 137 -0.62 11.17 4.59
N GLY A 138 0.37 10.28 4.77
CA GLY A 138 1.78 10.60 4.53
C GLY A 138 2.61 10.91 5.77
N PHE A 139 2.13 10.59 6.97
CA PHE A 139 2.82 10.88 8.23
C PHE A 139 3.35 9.60 8.90
N LYS A 140 4.26 9.76 9.87
CA LYS A 140 4.73 8.69 10.78
C LYS A 140 4.12 8.91 12.16
N PRO A 141 3.05 8.20 12.52
CA PRO A 141 2.44 8.34 13.83
C PRO A 141 3.34 7.76 14.92
N LYS A 142 3.51 8.49 16.02
CA LYS A 142 4.22 8.06 17.22
C LYS A 142 3.41 8.38 18.46
N VAL A 143 3.37 7.44 19.41
CA VAL A 143 2.63 7.62 20.67
C VAL A 143 3.61 7.87 21.80
N LEU A 144 3.53 9.06 22.37
CA LEU A 144 4.32 9.49 23.50
C LEU A 144 3.60 9.15 24.80
N GLY A 145 4.36 8.97 25.87
CA GLY A 145 3.84 8.76 27.21
C GLY A 145 4.58 9.61 28.25
N ARG A 146 4.31 9.27 29.50
CA ARG A 146 4.92 9.93 30.65
C ARG A 146 6.45 9.81 30.72
N PRO A 147 7.09 8.69 30.35
CA PRO A 147 8.56 8.61 30.34
C PRO A 147 9.20 9.72 29.50
N GLU A 148 8.66 9.99 28.31
CA GLU A 148 9.14 11.05 27.43
C GLU A 148 8.94 12.45 28.05
N ALA A 149 7.87 12.65 28.82
CA ALA A 149 7.68 13.89 29.59
C ALA A 149 8.73 14.04 30.68
N MET A 150 9.07 12.96 31.39
CA MET A 150 10.05 12.94 32.49
C MET A 150 11.48 13.21 32.02
N ASP A 151 11.79 12.88 30.77
CA ASP A 151 13.10 13.16 30.16
C ASP A 151 13.29 14.67 29.88
N ASN A 152 12.23 15.48 29.91
CA ASN A 152 12.33 16.92 29.76
C ASN A 152 12.87 17.57 31.05
N PRO A 153 13.94 18.39 30.99
CA PRO A 153 14.50 19.06 32.18
C PRO A 153 13.48 19.93 32.96
N LEU A 154 12.45 20.43 32.28
CA LEU A 154 11.41 21.26 32.87
C LEU A 154 10.36 20.44 33.66
N TYR A 155 10.36 19.11 33.56
CA TYR A 155 9.39 18.24 34.24
C TYR A 155 9.48 18.33 35.77
N LEU A 156 10.69 18.44 36.32
CA LEU A 156 10.90 18.63 37.76
C LEU A 156 10.23 19.91 38.28
N ARG A 157 10.17 20.94 37.44
CA ARG A 157 9.50 22.19 37.80
C ARG A 157 7.98 22.02 37.83
N LEU A 158 7.40 21.33 36.84
CA LEU A 158 5.98 21.00 36.82
C LEU A 158 5.54 20.27 38.10
N GLN A 159 6.35 19.31 38.59
CA GLN A 159 6.04 18.55 39.82
C GLN A 159 6.00 19.39 41.09
N GLN A 160 6.63 20.57 41.09
CA GLN A 160 6.64 21.49 42.24
C GLN A 160 5.43 22.42 42.27
N LEU A 161 4.73 22.56 41.14
CA LEU A 161 3.59 23.48 41.01
C LEU A 161 2.30 22.78 41.45
N ASN A 162 1.43 23.53 42.12
CA ASN A 162 0.08 23.07 42.45
C ASN A 162 -0.87 23.38 41.28
N VAL A 163 -0.95 22.46 40.32
CA VAL A 163 -1.78 22.57 39.11
C VAL A 163 -2.97 21.61 39.15
N THR A 164 -4.02 21.90 38.37
CA THR A 164 -5.14 20.97 38.17
C THR A 164 -4.68 19.72 37.41
N THR A 165 -5.38 18.59 37.57
CA THR A 165 -5.03 17.33 36.90
C THR A 165 -5.06 17.42 35.38
N GLU A 166 -5.98 18.22 34.84
CA GLU A 166 -6.16 18.47 33.41
C GLU A 166 -5.01 19.32 32.86
N LEU A 167 -4.61 20.36 33.60
CA LEU A 167 -3.47 21.18 33.22
C LEU A 167 -2.15 20.42 33.35
N GLU A 168 -1.98 19.58 34.39
CA GLU A 168 -0.82 18.70 34.52
C GLU A 168 -0.69 17.78 33.31
N PHE A 169 -1.79 17.16 32.87
CA PHE A 169 -1.82 16.31 31.69
C PHE A 169 -1.46 17.09 30.41
N ASP A 170 -2.02 18.29 30.23
CA ASP A 170 -1.75 19.13 29.05
C ASP A 170 -0.28 19.59 28.99
N LEU A 171 0.29 19.96 30.14
CA LEU A 171 1.71 20.32 30.28
C LEU A 171 2.63 19.11 30.10
N ALA A 172 2.31 17.96 30.69
CA ALA A 172 3.07 16.72 30.50
C ALA A 172 3.11 16.30 29.04
N ARG A 173 1.98 16.43 28.33
CA ARG A 173 1.88 16.19 26.89
C ARG A 173 2.81 17.09 26.08
N LEU A 174 2.87 18.39 26.39
CA LEU A 174 3.78 19.32 25.71
C LEU A 174 5.25 19.08 26.09
N LEU A 175 5.53 18.73 27.34
CA LEU A 175 6.88 18.36 27.80
C LEU A 175 7.40 17.11 27.09
N ALA A 176 6.54 16.09 26.91
CA ALA A 176 6.87 14.88 26.16
C ALA A 176 7.20 15.17 24.70
N TRP A 177 6.44 16.07 24.06
CA TRP A 177 6.77 16.48 22.70
C TRP A 177 8.07 17.31 22.65
N GLY A 178 8.26 18.23 23.60
CA GLY A 178 9.43 19.08 23.72
C GLY A 178 10.73 18.33 24.04
N SER A 179 10.69 17.08 24.52
CA SER A 179 11.89 16.27 24.78
C SER A 179 12.43 15.57 23.52
N ILE A 180 11.58 15.26 22.55
CA ILE A 180 11.92 14.48 21.35
C ILE A 180 12.42 15.39 20.24
N ASP A 181 11.53 15.85 19.36
CA ASP A 181 11.88 16.61 18.16
C ASP A 181 10.74 17.52 17.69
N SER A 182 11.06 18.38 16.74
CA SER A 182 10.12 19.22 16.00
C SER A 182 9.08 18.36 15.27
N GLY A 183 7.88 18.89 15.07
CA GLY A 183 6.84 18.11 14.43
C GLY A 183 5.45 18.65 14.64
N ILE A 184 4.51 17.72 14.69
CA ILE A 184 3.09 17.97 14.88
C ILE A 184 2.66 17.17 16.10
N LEU A 185 2.06 17.83 17.09
CA LEU A 185 1.46 17.18 18.24
C LEU A 185 -0.07 17.24 18.07
N THR A 186 -0.72 16.09 18.17
CA THR A 186 -2.18 15.98 18.06
C THR A 186 -2.79 15.31 19.28
N ASN A 187 -4.07 15.56 19.49
CA ASN A 187 -4.90 14.67 20.26
C ASN A 187 -5.15 13.39 19.42
N TRP A 188 -5.20 12.22 20.06
CA TRP A 188 -5.52 10.94 19.41
C TRP A 188 -6.95 10.89 18.85
N LEU A 189 -7.81 11.85 19.20
CA LEU A 189 -9.14 12.08 18.63
C LEU A 189 -9.14 13.13 17.50
N THR A 190 -7.97 13.54 17.01
CA THR A 190 -7.81 14.43 15.85
C THR A 190 -7.36 13.64 14.63
N LEU A 191 -8.19 13.61 13.59
CA LEU A 191 -8.03 12.75 12.41
C LEU A 191 -7.99 13.56 11.10
N PRO A 192 -7.16 13.14 10.12
CA PRO A 192 -7.11 13.78 8.82
C PRO A 192 -8.22 13.22 7.91
N MET A 193 -9.26 14.02 7.70
CA MET A 193 -10.46 13.69 6.92
C MET A 193 -10.58 14.54 5.64
N GLY A 194 -9.44 14.96 5.09
CA GLY A 194 -9.35 15.71 3.83
C GLY A 194 -8.72 14.89 2.70
N PRO A 195 -8.83 15.35 1.45
CA PRO A 195 -8.16 14.72 0.33
C PRO A 195 -6.64 14.84 0.48
N TYR A 196 -5.91 13.90 -0.13
CA TYR A 196 -4.45 13.85 0.01
C TYR A 196 -3.78 15.16 -0.42
N ASP A 197 -4.24 15.79 -1.50
CA ASP A 197 -3.70 17.02 -2.07
C ASP A 197 -4.16 18.31 -1.35
N ASP A 198 -4.91 18.21 -0.24
CA ASP A 198 -5.32 19.39 0.54
C ASP A 198 -4.11 20.25 0.93
N HIS A 199 -4.29 21.57 0.85
CA HIS A 199 -3.24 22.55 1.10
C HIS A 199 -2.67 22.49 2.54
N VAL A 200 -3.50 22.22 3.55
CA VAL A 200 -3.05 22.14 4.95
C VAL A 200 -2.27 20.85 5.17
N LEU A 201 -2.80 19.71 4.71
CA LEU A 201 -2.09 18.43 4.81
C LEU A 201 -0.77 18.46 4.02
N SER A 202 -0.77 19.11 2.85
CA SER A 202 0.44 19.33 2.05
C SER A 202 1.47 20.20 2.76
N PHE A 203 1.03 21.28 3.44
CA PHE A 203 1.91 22.09 4.27
C PHE A 203 2.52 21.26 5.41
N LEU A 204 1.69 20.52 6.15
CA LEU A 204 2.14 19.70 7.27
C LEU A 204 3.13 18.62 6.82
N ARG A 205 2.93 18.02 5.64
CA ARG A 205 3.86 17.04 5.04
C ARG A 205 5.21 17.61 4.63
N ARG A 206 5.36 18.93 4.48
CA ARG A 206 6.67 19.54 4.17
C ARG A 206 7.65 19.39 5.34
N GLY A 207 7.17 19.18 6.57
CA GLY A 207 8.03 19.01 7.74
C GLY A 207 8.77 20.28 8.18
N GLN A 208 8.28 21.46 7.77
CA GLN A 208 8.86 22.76 8.10
C GLN A 208 7.83 23.59 8.86
N TYR A 209 8.13 23.91 10.12
CA TYR A 209 7.19 24.52 11.06
C TYR A 209 7.77 25.84 11.59
N PRO A 210 7.62 26.97 10.87
CA PRO A 210 8.36 28.20 11.14
C PRO A 210 8.02 28.88 12.47
N ARG A 211 6.93 28.48 13.12
CA ARG A 211 6.43 29.04 14.38
C ARG A 211 5.64 27.98 15.14
N PHE A 212 5.51 28.19 16.45
CA PHE A 212 4.57 27.42 17.26
C PHE A 212 3.14 27.92 17.01
N ALA A 213 2.29 27.04 16.50
CA ALA A 213 0.95 27.42 16.07
C ALA A 213 -0.07 26.30 16.25
N ARG A 214 -1.34 26.72 16.27
CA ARG A 214 -2.53 25.86 16.26
C ARG A 214 -3.53 26.33 15.21
N PHE A 215 -4.55 25.52 14.96
CA PHE A 215 -5.68 25.91 14.14
C PHE A 215 -6.87 26.37 14.97
N ASP A 216 -7.56 27.39 14.48
CA ASP A 216 -8.78 27.92 15.06
C ASP A 216 -9.90 26.88 15.07
N GLY A 217 -10.72 26.88 16.13
CA GLY A 217 -11.83 25.96 16.32
C GLY A 217 -11.47 24.47 16.40
N LEU A 218 -10.20 24.14 16.65
CA LEU A 218 -9.71 22.79 16.99
C LEU A 218 -9.11 22.73 18.41
N ASP A 219 -9.23 23.79 19.21
CA ASP A 219 -8.68 23.90 20.57
C ASP A 219 -7.25 23.36 20.67
N GLY A 220 -7.01 22.40 21.59
CA GLY A 220 -5.74 21.69 21.75
C GLY A 220 -5.63 20.39 20.95
N GLY A 221 -6.44 20.24 19.90
CA GLY A 221 -6.48 19.06 19.04
C GLY A 221 -5.23 18.92 18.17
N ILE A 222 -4.62 20.02 17.74
CA ILE A 222 -3.41 20.00 16.92
C ILE A 222 -2.53 21.23 17.15
N PHE A 223 -1.25 20.98 17.34
CA PHE A 223 -0.18 21.96 17.37
C PHE A 223 0.92 21.54 16.41
N TYR A 224 1.67 22.50 15.89
CA TYR A 224 2.90 22.24 15.18
C TYR A 224 3.94 23.31 15.53
N GLY A 225 5.21 22.94 15.44
CA GLY A 225 6.30 23.84 15.81
C GLY A 225 7.64 23.14 15.91
N GLU A 226 8.68 23.96 16.03
CA GLU A 226 10.05 23.50 16.32
C GLU A 226 10.26 23.25 17.82
N LYS A 227 11.11 22.27 18.13
CA LYS A 227 11.44 21.86 19.51
C LYS A 227 11.79 23.04 20.42
N ASN A 228 12.62 23.96 19.92
CA ASN A 228 13.07 25.13 20.70
C ASN A 228 11.93 26.10 21.00
N ALA A 229 11.07 26.36 20.00
CA ALA A 229 9.91 27.21 20.18
C ALA A 229 8.94 26.61 21.23
N VAL A 230 8.68 25.31 21.15
CA VAL A 230 7.83 24.58 22.11
C VAL A 230 8.40 24.68 23.53
N ASN A 231 9.69 24.37 23.71
CA ASN A 231 10.31 24.43 25.04
C ASN A 231 10.37 25.85 25.63
N ASN A 232 10.58 26.87 24.80
CA ASN A 232 10.53 28.26 25.26
C ASN A 232 9.12 28.64 25.75
N VAL A 233 8.09 28.20 25.03
CA VAL A 233 6.69 28.43 25.43
C VAL A 233 6.39 27.72 26.77
N ILE A 234 6.79 26.46 26.91
CA ILE A 234 6.60 25.71 28.17
C ILE A 234 7.33 26.40 29.32
N LYS A 235 8.58 26.83 29.10
CA LYS A 235 9.37 27.55 30.12
C LYS A 235 8.65 28.83 30.56
N ASN A 236 8.19 29.64 29.61
CA ASN A 236 7.47 30.88 29.92
C ASN A 236 6.19 30.61 30.73
N VAL A 237 5.47 29.53 30.43
CA VAL A 237 4.27 29.14 31.19
C VAL A 237 4.63 28.71 32.62
N LEU A 238 5.69 27.94 32.81
CA LEU A 238 6.13 27.47 34.13
C LEU A 238 6.74 28.57 35.01
N GLU A 239 7.10 29.71 34.43
CA GLU A 239 7.60 30.90 35.12
C GLU A 239 6.48 31.88 35.55
N LYS A 240 5.23 31.64 35.15
CA LYS A 240 4.08 32.45 35.56
C LYS A 240 3.73 32.26 37.05
N PRO A 241 3.10 33.26 37.70
CA PRO A 241 2.72 33.18 39.11
C PRO A 241 1.78 32.01 39.40
N GLU A 242 2.01 31.29 40.50
CA GLU A 242 1.19 30.12 40.88
C GLU A 242 -0.30 30.43 41.05
N ILE A 243 -0.66 31.69 41.26
CA ILE A 243 -2.04 32.17 41.41
C ILE A 243 -2.85 31.99 40.11
N GLU A 244 -2.20 31.84 38.95
CA GLU A 244 -2.86 31.68 37.64
C GLU A 244 -3.24 30.22 37.31
N PHE A 245 -2.79 29.23 38.08
CA PHE A 245 -2.99 27.81 37.80
C PHE A 245 -4.24 27.13 38.40
N PRO A 246 -4.76 27.50 39.60
CA PRO A 246 -5.81 26.74 40.29
C PRO A 246 -7.14 26.65 39.53
N GLU A 247 -7.47 27.64 38.70
CA GLU A 247 -8.72 27.67 37.92
C GLU A 247 -8.53 27.24 36.46
N THR A 248 -7.29 27.06 36.02
CA THR A 248 -6.95 26.84 34.62
C THR A 248 -6.93 25.36 34.28
N LYS A 249 -7.60 24.98 33.19
CA LYS A 249 -7.74 23.58 32.75
C LYS A 249 -6.94 23.23 31.51
N SER A 250 -6.43 24.21 30.78
CA SER A 250 -5.64 24.00 29.56
C SER A 250 -4.63 25.11 29.38
N ILE A 251 -3.49 24.76 28.77
CA ILE A 251 -2.43 25.71 28.46
C ILE A 251 -2.89 26.82 27.50
N ILE A 252 -3.88 26.57 26.65
CA ILE A 252 -4.38 27.55 25.68
C ILE A 252 -5.01 28.76 26.38
N GLN A 253 -5.54 28.58 27.60
CA GLN A 253 -6.10 29.68 28.40
C GLN A 253 -4.99 30.58 28.98
N ILE A 254 -3.76 30.10 29.02
CA ILE A 254 -2.58 30.79 29.59
C ILE A 254 -1.78 31.50 28.50
N LEU A 255 -1.75 30.95 27.29
CA LEU A 255 -0.97 31.46 26.16
C LEU A 255 -1.66 32.66 25.51
N ASP A 256 -0.88 33.69 25.21
CA ASP A 256 -1.31 34.85 24.44
C ASP A 256 -1.10 34.62 22.92
N ASP A 257 -1.70 35.50 22.12
CA ASP A 257 -1.62 35.43 20.66
C ASP A 257 -0.21 35.71 20.11
N GLU A 258 0.67 36.30 20.93
CA GLU A 258 2.08 36.54 20.58
C GLU A 258 2.92 35.26 20.70
N THR A 259 2.65 34.41 21.69
CA THR A 259 3.36 33.14 21.92
C THR A 259 2.79 31.97 21.13
N LEU A 260 1.48 31.98 20.85
CA LEU A 260 0.80 30.93 20.10
C LEU A 260 0.06 31.50 18.89
N ALA A 261 0.62 31.26 17.71
CA ALA A 261 -0.03 31.66 16.48
C ALA A 261 -1.30 30.84 16.22
N VAL A 262 -2.39 31.53 15.85
CA VAL A 262 -3.66 30.90 15.48
C VAL A 262 -3.87 31.00 13.97
N GLU A 263 -3.97 29.85 13.32
CA GLU A 263 -4.28 29.74 11.89
C GLU A 263 -5.76 29.45 11.64
N LYS A 264 -6.21 29.70 10.41
CA LYS A 264 -7.61 29.48 10.03
C LYS A 264 -8.00 28.01 10.17
N LYS A 265 -9.23 27.76 10.65
CA LYS A 265 -9.78 26.41 10.80
C LYS A 265 -9.68 25.61 9.49
N PRO A 266 -8.98 24.45 9.47
CA PRO A 266 -8.85 23.63 8.29
C PRO A 266 -10.15 22.84 8.04
N LYS A 267 -10.46 22.60 6.76
CA LYS A 267 -11.54 21.68 6.36
C LYS A 267 -11.10 20.22 6.34
N SER A 268 -9.79 19.97 6.34
CA SER A 268 -9.19 18.64 6.17
C SER A 268 -8.94 17.89 7.47
N ILE A 269 -9.15 18.50 8.64
CA ILE A 269 -8.86 17.89 9.94
C ILE A 269 -10.12 17.92 10.81
N ALA A 270 -10.51 16.74 11.31
CA ALA A 270 -11.59 16.56 12.26
C ALA A 270 -11.05 16.45 13.68
N TYR A 271 -11.72 17.07 14.64
CA TYR A 271 -11.43 16.85 16.06
C TYR A 271 -12.69 16.45 16.80
N TYR A 272 -12.66 15.28 17.43
CA TYR A 272 -13.74 14.74 18.25
C TYR A 272 -13.51 15.12 19.72
N SER A 273 -13.51 16.42 20.01
CA SER A 273 -13.46 16.90 21.40
C SER A 273 -14.67 16.41 22.20
N MET A 274 -14.56 16.30 23.52
CA MET A 274 -15.72 15.93 24.35
C MET A 274 -16.91 16.87 24.15
N GLN A 275 -16.66 18.17 23.96
CA GLN A 275 -17.69 19.13 23.58
C GLN A 275 -18.34 18.76 22.25
N THR A 276 -17.54 18.50 21.20
CA THR A 276 -18.06 18.09 19.89
C THR A 276 -18.89 16.81 19.98
N ILE A 277 -18.44 15.84 20.79
CA ILE A 277 -19.14 14.58 21.01
C ILE A 277 -20.49 14.82 21.70
N GLN A 278 -20.53 15.65 22.74
CA GLN A 278 -21.77 15.99 23.46
C GLN A 278 -22.77 16.75 22.59
N GLU A 279 -22.28 17.69 21.77
CA GLU A 279 -23.13 18.53 20.91
C GLU A 279 -23.66 17.78 19.68
N LYS A 280 -22.84 16.95 19.04
CA LYS A 280 -23.16 16.36 17.73
C LYS A 280 -23.46 14.87 17.75
N TYR A 281 -22.95 14.13 18.74
CA TYR A 281 -22.98 12.65 18.77
C TYR A 281 -23.51 12.12 20.10
N LYS A 282 -24.68 12.62 20.51
CA LYS A 282 -25.28 12.36 21.83
C LYS A 282 -25.36 10.87 22.19
N ALA A 283 -25.71 9.99 21.24
CA ALA A 283 -25.79 8.55 21.48
C ALA A 283 -24.45 7.93 21.95
N VAL A 284 -23.32 8.47 21.47
CA VAL A 284 -21.98 8.08 21.93
C VAL A 284 -21.64 8.79 23.23
N ALA A 285 -21.96 10.08 23.35
CA ALA A 285 -21.71 10.88 24.55
C ALA A 285 -22.35 10.27 25.80
N ASP A 286 -23.61 9.87 25.71
CA ASP A 286 -24.37 9.27 26.81
C ASP A 286 -23.69 7.98 27.31
N LYS A 287 -23.15 7.17 26.39
CA LYS A 287 -22.44 5.92 26.72
C LYS A 287 -21.04 6.13 27.28
N LEU A 288 -20.40 7.27 27.01
CA LEU A 288 -19.08 7.61 27.56
C LEU A 288 -19.15 8.01 29.04
N VAL A 289 -20.28 8.58 29.48
CA VAL A 289 -20.47 9.11 30.85
C VAL A 289 -21.01 8.04 31.81
N MET A 290 -21.59 6.95 31.29
CA MET A 290 -22.11 5.83 32.08
C MET A 290 -21.00 4.87 32.56
N GLU A 291 -21.32 3.94 33.48
CA GLU A 291 -20.40 2.93 34.02
C GLU A 291 -19.72 2.08 32.91
N ASP A 292 -20.36 1.93 31.74
CA ASP A 292 -19.87 1.19 30.57
C ASP A 292 -19.02 2.05 29.60
N SER A 293 -18.11 2.87 30.11
CA SER A 293 -17.23 3.75 29.29
C SER A 293 -16.49 3.02 28.17
N SER A 294 -16.14 1.73 28.34
CA SER A 294 -15.52 0.90 27.28
C SER A 294 -16.42 0.72 26.07
N VAL A 295 -17.74 0.61 26.29
CA VAL A 295 -18.72 0.49 25.20
C VAL A 295 -18.81 1.82 24.46
N GLY A 296 -18.89 2.95 25.19
CA GLY A 296 -18.89 4.28 24.59
C GLY A 296 -17.65 4.54 23.70
N LEU A 297 -16.47 4.16 24.17
CA LEU A 297 -15.22 4.27 23.39
C LEU A 297 -15.21 3.35 22.16
N GLY A 298 -15.76 2.14 22.29
CA GLY A 298 -15.93 1.23 21.16
C GLY A 298 -16.83 1.82 20.06
N LEU A 299 -17.98 2.39 20.46
CA LEU A 299 -18.90 3.07 19.55
C LEU A 299 -18.25 4.31 18.91
N LEU A 300 -17.44 5.07 19.66
CA LEU A 300 -16.68 6.19 19.12
C LEU A 300 -15.68 5.73 18.06
N ALA A 301 -15.01 4.59 18.26
CA ALA A 301 -14.09 4.04 17.28
C ALA A 301 -14.80 3.65 15.98
N ASP A 302 -15.97 3.03 16.08
CA ASP A 302 -16.79 2.64 14.92
C ASP A 302 -17.33 3.88 14.19
N LEU A 303 -17.77 4.91 14.93
CA LEU A 303 -18.18 6.20 14.38
C LEU A 303 -17.04 6.88 13.62
N ILE A 304 -15.84 6.97 14.21
CA ILE A 304 -14.68 7.59 13.58
C ILE A 304 -14.28 6.83 12.32
N ASN A 305 -14.27 5.49 12.36
CA ASN A 305 -13.98 4.66 11.20
C ASN A 305 -14.98 4.92 10.06
N SER A 306 -16.27 5.03 10.40
CA SER A 306 -17.32 5.36 9.43
C SER A 306 -17.14 6.75 8.83
N HIS A 307 -16.83 7.74 9.65
CA HIS A 307 -16.54 9.09 9.19
C HIS A 307 -15.29 9.19 8.30
N LEU A 308 -14.24 8.41 8.56
CA LEU A 308 -13.06 8.31 7.69
C LEU A 308 -13.46 7.75 6.31
N GLN A 309 -14.25 6.68 6.28
CA GLN A 309 -14.74 6.10 5.04
C GLN A 309 -15.66 7.07 4.28
N ILE A 310 -16.60 7.74 4.96
CA ILE A 310 -17.47 8.75 4.36
C ILE A 310 -16.63 9.89 3.76
N ALA A 311 -15.60 10.39 4.46
CA ALA A 311 -14.72 11.43 3.93
C ALA A 311 -13.98 10.97 2.66
N TRP A 312 -13.52 9.71 2.62
CA TRP A 312 -12.93 9.11 1.42
C TRP A 312 -13.94 9.00 0.28
N GLN A 313 -15.16 8.51 0.54
CA GLN A 313 -16.24 8.40 -0.45
C GLN A 313 -16.69 9.76 -0.99
N ASN A 314 -16.70 10.80 -0.16
CA ASN A 314 -17.00 12.17 -0.59
C ASN A 314 -15.87 12.79 -1.43
N THR A 315 -14.62 12.35 -1.23
CA THR A 315 -13.49 12.75 -2.07
C THR A 315 -13.60 12.14 -3.47
N PHE A 316 -14.00 10.87 -3.55
CA PHE A 316 -14.22 10.14 -4.81
C PHE A 316 -15.71 10.03 -5.14
N SER A 317 -16.39 11.19 -5.21
CA SER A 317 -17.85 11.28 -5.34
C SER A 317 -18.42 10.65 -6.61
N ASP A 318 -17.59 10.56 -7.66
CA ASP A 318 -17.97 10.02 -8.96
C ASP A 318 -17.76 8.50 -9.04
N GLY A 319 -17.25 7.89 -7.96
CA GLY A 319 -17.17 6.45 -7.76
C GLY A 319 -15.79 5.84 -7.98
N ILE A 320 -15.80 4.54 -8.29
CA ILE A 320 -14.58 3.72 -8.43
C ILE A 320 -14.53 3.18 -9.86
N ALA A 321 -13.39 3.36 -10.53
CA ALA A 321 -13.09 2.72 -11.81
C ALA A 321 -12.27 1.45 -11.58
N VAL A 322 -12.80 0.30 -11.97
CA VAL A 322 -12.10 -0.99 -11.94
C VAL A 322 -11.60 -1.33 -13.33
N LEU A 323 -10.30 -1.55 -13.47
CA LEU A 323 -9.69 -1.78 -14.78
C LEU A 323 -9.86 -3.23 -15.24
N LYS A 324 -10.49 -3.42 -16.41
CA LYS A 324 -10.66 -4.69 -17.13
C LYS A 324 -10.15 -4.53 -18.58
N PRO A 325 -8.84 -4.60 -18.83
CA PRO A 325 -8.27 -4.24 -20.14
C PRO A 325 -8.68 -5.14 -21.30
N PHE A 326 -9.10 -6.38 -21.04
CA PHE A 326 -9.55 -7.32 -22.07
C PHE A 326 -10.96 -7.81 -21.77
N GLU A 327 -11.77 -7.99 -22.82
CA GLU A 327 -13.18 -8.37 -22.69
C GLU A 327 -13.35 -9.86 -22.33
N GLU A 328 -12.53 -10.73 -22.94
CA GLU A 328 -12.63 -12.19 -22.85
C GLU A 328 -11.49 -12.83 -22.04
N HIS A 329 -11.77 -14.00 -21.45
CA HIS A 329 -10.82 -14.96 -20.87
C HIS A 329 -9.88 -14.46 -19.76
N ILE A 330 -10.17 -13.31 -19.15
CA ILE A 330 -9.38 -12.74 -18.05
C ILE A 330 -10.25 -12.21 -16.91
N ALA A 331 -11.54 -12.55 -16.92
CA ALA A 331 -12.49 -12.08 -15.93
C ALA A 331 -12.00 -12.36 -14.51
N ILE A 332 -11.37 -13.53 -14.29
CA ILE A 332 -10.84 -13.93 -12.98
C ILE A 332 -9.83 -12.93 -12.40
N LEU A 333 -9.11 -12.19 -13.25
CA LEU A 333 -8.09 -11.23 -12.81
C LEU A 333 -8.69 -9.97 -12.18
N THR A 334 -9.93 -9.61 -12.53
CA THR A 334 -10.57 -8.38 -12.02
C THR A 334 -11.25 -8.60 -10.67
N PHE A 335 -11.51 -9.85 -10.27
CA PHE A 335 -12.21 -10.17 -9.02
C PHE A 335 -11.60 -9.52 -7.76
N PRO A 336 -10.27 -9.52 -7.54
CA PRO A 336 -9.70 -8.86 -6.37
C PRO A 336 -9.96 -7.35 -6.37
N ALA A 337 -9.93 -6.70 -7.54
CA ALA A 337 -10.21 -5.28 -7.66
C ALA A 337 -11.71 -4.97 -7.48
N LEU A 338 -12.60 -5.79 -8.04
CA LEU A 338 -14.05 -5.67 -7.85
C LEU A 338 -14.44 -5.89 -6.39
N SER A 339 -13.91 -6.93 -5.75
CA SER A 339 -14.16 -7.20 -4.33
C SER A 339 -13.69 -6.04 -3.45
N LEU A 340 -12.51 -5.48 -3.73
CA LEU A 340 -12.05 -4.29 -3.02
C LEU A 340 -12.97 -3.09 -3.27
N ALA A 341 -13.38 -2.85 -4.51
CA ALA A 341 -14.30 -1.77 -4.85
C ALA A 341 -15.62 -1.91 -4.08
N HIS A 342 -16.26 -3.08 -4.10
CA HIS A 342 -17.49 -3.35 -3.35
C HIS A 342 -17.32 -3.13 -1.85
N ASN A 343 -16.21 -3.59 -1.26
CA ASN A 343 -15.93 -3.39 0.15
C ASN A 343 -15.76 -1.89 0.51
N LEU A 344 -15.17 -1.10 -0.39
CA LEU A 344 -15.00 0.35 -0.21
C LEU A 344 -16.33 1.12 -0.39
N THR A 345 -17.23 0.65 -1.25
CA THR A 345 -18.56 1.25 -1.45
C THR A 345 -19.57 0.83 -0.39
N HIS A 346 -19.37 -0.31 0.26
CA HIS A 346 -20.23 -0.79 1.35
C HIS A 346 -20.15 0.12 2.57
N CYS A 347 -21.28 0.42 3.21
CA CYS A 347 -21.29 1.27 4.39
C CYS A 347 -20.72 0.55 5.61
N SER A 348 -19.78 1.19 6.31
CA SER A 348 -19.33 0.71 7.62
C SER A 348 -20.43 0.80 8.66
N SER A 349 -20.35 -0.09 9.66
CA SER A 349 -21.22 0.00 10.83
C SER A 349 -20.94 1.30 11.59
N SER A 350 -21.99 2.04 11.92
CA SER A 350 -21.92 3.27 12.70
C SER A 350 -23.04 3.27 13.75
N PRO A 351 -22.78 3.72 14.99
CA PRO A 351 -23.84 3.93 15.98
C PRO A 351 -24.81 5.04 15.59
N ILE A 352 -24.42 5.94 14.68
CA ILE A 352 -25.24 7.05 14.19
C ILE A 352 -25.08 7.11 12.66
N PRO A 353 -25.82 6.29 11.89
CA PRO A 353 -25.65 6.19 10.44
C PRO A 353 -25.80 7.53 9.70
N ASP A 354 -26.71 8.39 10.16
CA ASP A 354 -27.03 9.67 9.52
C ASP A 354 -26.13 10.84 9.97
N SER A 355 -24.91 10.54 10.45
CA SER A 355 -24.01 11.56 10.97
C SER A 355 -22.81 11.81 10.05
N CYS A 356 -22.32 13.05 10.11
CA CYS A 356 -21.17 13.50 9.34
C CYS A 356 -19.98 13.82 10.25
N PRO A 357 -18.75 13.78 9.71
CA PRO A 357 -17.56 14.26 10.40
C PRO A 357 -17.69 15.70 10.93
N PRO A 358 -17.04 16.07 12.07
CA PRO A 358 -17.12 17.40 12.64
C PRO A 358 -16.68 18.54 11.73
N ASN A 359 -15.73 18.27 10.83
CA ASN A 359 -15.15 19.20 9.86
C ASN A 359 -15.96 19.30 8.55
N ILE A 360 -16.84 18.33 8.27
CA ILE A 360 -17.65 18.26 7.05
C ILE A 360 -19.13 18.10 7.45
N PRO A 361 -19.77 19.14 8.02
CA PRO A 361 -21.13 19.02 8.54
C PRO A 361 -22.20 18.75 7.48
N LYS A 362 -21.88 18.96 6.19
CA LYS A 362 -22.75 18.72 5.03
C LYS A 362 -22.11 17.66 4.12
N CYS A 363 -21.87 16.47 4.66
CA CYS A 363 -21.35 15.34 3.90
C CYS A 363 -22.46 14.61 3.14
N LYS A 364 -22.13 13.94 2.05
CA LYS A 364 -22.97 12.91 1.45
C LYS A 364 -22.84 11.65 2.30
N LEU A 365 -23.94 11.25 2.94
CA LEU A 365 -23.99 10.05 3.78
C LEU A 365 -23.83 8.79 2.93
N CYS A 366 -23.33 7.73 3.55
CA CYS A 366 -23.29 6.42 2.91
C CYS A 366 -24.69 5.81 2.92
N ASP A 367 -25.25 5.61 1.73
CA ASP A 367 -26.58 5.00 1.55
C ASP A 367 -26.40 3.59 0.97
N PRO A 368 -26.79 2.52 1.70
CA PRO A 368 -26.72 1.16 1.18
C PRO A 368 -27.63 0.95 -0.04
N ALA A 369 -28.71 1.73 -0.21
CA ALA A 369 -29.57 1.67 -1.39
C ALA A 369 -28.97 2.40 -2.61
N HIS A 370 -28.14 3.42 -2.37
CA HIS A 370 -27.49 4.22 -3.40
C HIS A 370 -25.98 4.29 -3.18
N SER A 371 -25.34 3.11 -3.24
CA SER A 371 -23.88 3.00 -3.12
C SER A 371 -23.15 3.77 -4.24
N LEU A 372 -21.88 4.12 -4.00
CA LEU A 372 -21.04 4.75 -5.03
C LEU A 372 -20.97 3.88 -6.29
N PRO A 373 -21.04 4.47 -7.49
CA PRO A 373 -20.99 3.70 -8.71
C PRO A 373 -19.63 3.02 -8.88
N ILE A 374 -19.65 1.74 -9.24
CA ILE A 374 -18.47 0.99 -9.66
C ILE A 374 -18.55 0.82 -11.17
N ASN A 375 -17.62 1.44 -11.88
CA ASN A 375 -17.53 1.37 -13.33
C ASN A 375 -16.37 0.46 -13.73
N VAL A 376 -16.66 -0.59 -14.49
CA VAL A 376 -15.62 -1.42 -15.09
C VAL A 376 -15.21 -0.80 -16.42
N THR A 377 -13.94 -0.44 -16.57
CA THR A 377 -13.42 0.22 -17.78
C THR A 377 -12.15 -0.47 -18.29
N PRO A 378 -11.95 -0.56 -19.61
CA PRO A 378 -10.72 -1.15 -20.15
C PRO A 378 -9.51 -0.23 -19.98
N GLN A 379 -9.75 1.08 -19.95
CA GLN A 379 -8.69 2.09 -19.94
C GLN A 379 -8.66 2.87 -18.62
N LEU A 380 -7.45 3.33 -18.28
CA LEU A 380 -7.19 4.25 -17.20
C LEU A 380 -7.65 5.66 -17.57
N LYS A 381 -8.49 6.26 -16.73
CA LYS A 381 -8.97 7.63 -16.88
C LYS A 381 -8.37 8.53 -15.81
N ASN A 382 -7.91 9.72 -16.21
CA ASN A 382 -7.36 10.70 -15.29
C ASN A 382 -8.46 11.68 -14.83
N VAL A 383 -9.32 11.22 -13.91
CA VAL A 383 -10.42 12.00 -13.34
C VAL A 383 -10.23 12.06 -11.82
N SER A 384 -10.21 13.25 -11.23
CA SER A 384 -9.88 13.45 -9.81
C SER A 384 -10.95 12.91 -8.84
N ALA A 385 -12.22 12.95 -9.24
CA ALA A 385 -13.33 12.47 -8.42
C ALA A 385 -13.57 10.95 -8.54
N VAL A 386 -12.72 10.23 -9.27
CA VAL A 386 -12.82 8.77 -9.47
C VAL A 386 -11.58 8.08 -8.90
N TYR A 387 -11.79 7.05 -8.08
CA TYR A 387 -10.70 6.22 -7.58
C TYR A 387 -10.43 5.05 -8.54
N ASN A 388 -9.17 4.82 -8.93
CA ASN A 388 -8.82 3.75 -9.87
C ASN A 388 -8.29 2.51 -9.15
N ILE A 389 -8.80 1.33 -9.48
CA ILE A 389 -8.29 0.04 -8.98
C ILE A 389 -7.92 -0.85 -10.15
N GLY A 390 -6.65 -1.26 -10.22
CA GLY A 390 -6.14 -2.12 -11.28
C GLY A 390 -5.47 -3.38 -10.73
N VAL A 391 -5.49 -4.45 -11.50
CA VAL A 391 -4.73 -5.68 -11.25
C VAL A 391 -3.69 -5.83 -12.35
N VAL A 392 -2.43 -5.93 -11.95
CA VAL A 392 -1.28 -6.09 -12.85
C VAL A 392 -0.87 -7.57 -12.85
N PRO A 393 -1.23 -8.33 -13.89
CA PRO A 393 -0.77 -9.71 -14.05
C PRO A 393 0.67 -9.78 -14.57
N HIS A 394 1.35 -10.86 -14.26
CA HIS A 394 2.57 -11.24 -14.96
C HIS A 394 2.25 -11.56 -16.43
N PRO A 395 3.12 -11.26 -17.41
CA PRO A 395 2.83 -11.53 -18.82
C PRO A 395 2.56 -13.01 -19.13
N TYR A 396 3.17 -13.94 -18.38
CA TYR A 396 2.84 -15.38 -18.44
C TYR A 396 1.38 -15.62 -18.06
N THR A 397 0.91 -15.02 -16.97
CA THR A 397 -0.47 -15.13 -16.48
C THR A 397 -1.45 -14.54 -17.50
N THR A 398 -1.16 -13.35 -18.04
CA THR A 398 -1.96 -12.71 -19.10
C THR A 398 -2.06 -13.62 -20.32
N THR A 399 -0.94 -14.17 -20.77
CA THR A 399 -0.87 -15.03 -21.95
C THR A 399 -1.65 -16.33 -21.76
N THR A 400 -1.52 -16.95 -20.58
CA THR A 400 -2.20 -18.20 -20.21
C THR A 400 -3.72 -18.00 -20.26
N LEU A 401 -4.19 -16.91 -19.65
CA LEU A 401 -5.61 -16.59 -19.54
C LEU A 401 -6.19 -16.08 -20.85
N ALA A 402 -5.66 -15.00 -21.43
CA ALA A 402 -6.19 -14.37 -22.65
C ALA A 402 -6.18 -15.30 -23.88
N ARG A 403 -5.36 -16.36 -23.88
CA ARG A 403 -5.31 -17.36 -24.96
C ARG A 403 -5.91 -18.70 -24.58
N ASN A 404 -6.46 -18.80 -23.36
CA ASN A 404 -7.06 -20.01 -22.81
C ASN A 404 -6.14 -21.24 -22.97
N GLN A 405 -4.87 -21.10 -22.56
CA GLN A 405 -3.84 -22.14 -22.69
C GLN A 405 -3.35 -22.60 -21.32
N GLU A 406 -3.34 -23.91 -21.07
CA GLU A 406 -2.81 -24.48 -19.82
C GLU A 406 -1.28 -24.42 -19.75
N LEU A 407 -0.59 -24.58 -20.89
CA LEU A 407 0.86 -24.68 -20.97
C LEU A 407 1.41 -23.80 -22.08
N ILE A 408 2.22 -22.82 -21.70
CA ILE A 408 2.96 -21.98 -22.64
C ILE A 408 4.28 -22.69 -22.98
N THR A 409 4.54 -22.87 -24.27
CA THR A 409 5.82 -23.42 -24.77
C THR A 409 6.60 -22.36 -25.53
N THR A 410 7.91 -22.53 -25.69
CA THR A 410 8.75 -21.62 -26.50
C THR A 410 8.29 -21.53 -27.96
N ARG A 411 7.76 -22.62 -28.51
CA ARG A 411 7.13 -22.63 -29.84
C ARG A 411 5.90 -21.74 -29.87
N PHE A 412 5.02 -21.87 -28.87
CA PHE A 412 3.83 -21.04 -28.75
C PHE A 412 4.18 -19.56 -28.61
N ILE A 413 5.22 -19.19 -27.83
CA ILE A 413 5.70 -17.81 -27.72
C ILE A 413 6.14 -17.26 -29.08
N ARG A 414 6.85 -18.05 -29.89
CA ARG A 414 7.28 -17.64 -31.23
C ARG A 414 6.10 -17.43 -32.16
N GLU A 415 5.05 -18.24 -32.05
CA GLU A 415 3.82 -18.12 -32.84
C GLU A 415 2.96 -16.93 -32.36
N LEU A 416 2.80 -16.74 -31.05
CA LEU A 416 2.21 -15.55 -30.43
C LEU A 416 2.91 -14.27 -30.84
N GLY A 417 4.22 -14.36 -30.99
CA GLY A 417 5.03 -13.23 -31.37
C GLY A 417 4.77 -12.65 -32.75
N MET A 418 3.94 -13.32 -33.54
CA MET A 418 3.48 -12.79 -34.82
C MET A 418 2.18 -11.98 -34.69
N LEU A 419 1.55 -11.93 -33.51
CA LEU A 419 0.20 -11.38 -33.33
C LEU A 419 0.17 -10.11 -32.47
N GLU A 420 0.67 -10.14 -31.24
CA GLU A 420 0.55 -8.99 -30.32
C GLU A 420 1.63 -9.02 -29.22
N ARG A 421 2.18 -7.85 -28.86
CA ARG A 421 3.15 -7.67 -27.77
C ARG A 421 2.59 -6.65 -26.79
N ASP A 422 2.93 -6.79 -25.51
CA ASP A 422 2.67 -5.77 -24.50
C ASP A 422 1.18 -5.33 -24.45
N ALA A 423 0.29 -6.29 -24.69
CA ALA A 423 -1.13 -6.02 -24.93
C ALA A 423 -1.82 -5.43 -23.69
N TRP A 424 -1.33 -5.74 -22.47
CA TRP A 424 -1.95 -5.25 -21.25
C TRP A 424 -1.69 -3.75 -21.06
N ILE A 425 -0.44 -3.29 -21.19
CA ILE A 425 -0.07 -1.88 -21.01
C ILE A 425 -0.67 -1.01 -22.12
N ASP A 426 -0.72 -1.52 -23.35
CA ASP A 426 -1.31 -0.82 -24.48
C ASP A 426 -2.82 -0.66 -24.29
N ALA A 427 -3.52 -1.70 -23.80
CA ALA A 427 -4.95 -1.64 -23.51
C ALA A 427 -5.28 -0.59 -22.44
N ILE A 428 -4.56 -0.59 -21.30
CA ILE A 428 -4.88 0.32 -20.20
C ILE A 428 -4.55 1.79 -20.49
N THR A 429 -3.57 2.08 -21.36
CA THR A 429 -3.10 3.45 -21.64
C THR A 429 -3.65 4.05 -22.91
N LYS A 430 -4.43 3.30 -23.69
CA LYS A 430 -4.99 3.72 -24.98
C LYS A 430 -5.71 5.07 -24.93
N ASP A 431 -6.50 5.34 -23.90
CA ASP A 431 -7.21 6.64 -23.78
C ASP A 431 -6.27 7.82 -23.46
N LEU A 432 -5.17 7.56 -22.76
CA LEU A 432 -4.21 8.60 -22.36
C LEU A 432 -3.23 8.96 -23.47
N LEU A 433 -2.95 8.01 -24.36
CA LEU A 433 -1.86 8.09 -25.35
C LEU A 433 -2.32 7.90 -26.79
N GLY A 434 -3.59 7.57 -27.02
CA GLY A 434 -4.12 7.25 -28.35
C GLY A 434 -3.42 6.03 -28.94
N SER A 435 -2.70 6.22 -30.05
CA SER A 435 -1.94 5.17 -30.74
C SER A 435 -0.50 5.02 -30.26
N SER A 436 -0.05 5.81 -29.29
CA SER A 436 1.33 5.74 -28.78
C SER A 436 1.51 4.56 -27.80
N THR A 437 2.31 3.57 -28.18
CA THR A 437 2.59 2.35 -27.40
C THR A 437 4.03 2.31 -26.87
N GLY A 438 4.34 1.35 -26.01
CA GLY A 438 5.70 1.09 -25.52
C GLY A 438 6.20 2.09 -24.46
N ALA A 439 7.32 2.76 -24.70
CA ALA A 439 8.00 3.58 -23.69
C ALA A 439 7.13 4.71 -23.08
N PRO A 440 6.34 5.49 -23.85
CA PRO A 440 5.42 6.47 -23.28
C PRO A 440 4.36 5.86 -22.36
N ALA A 441 3.84 4.68 -22.71
CA ALA A 441 2.84 3.95 -21.91
C ALA A 441 3.41 3.53 -20.55
N LEU A 442 4.66 3.05 -20.54
CA LEU A 442 5.38 2.73 -19.31
C LEU A 442 5.50 3.93 -18.38
N VAL A 443 5.88 5.10 -18.90
CA VAL A 443 6.01 6.31 -18.07
C VAL A 443 4.67 6.70 -17.48
N ARG A 444 3.58 6.67 -18.26
CA ARG A 444 2.23 7.00 -17.77
C ARG A 444 1.76 6.03 -16.71
N PHE A 445 2.01 4.74 -16.89
CA PHE A 445 1.68 3.75 -15.87
C PHE A 445 2.47 3.97 -14.58
N LYS A 446 3.80 4.18 -14.67
CA LYS A 446 4.61 4.50 -13.49
C LYS A 446 4.10 5.74 -12.77
N GLU A 447 3.72 6.78 -13.50
CA GLU A 447 3.08 7.98 -12.93
C GLU A 447 1.77 7.66 -12.22
N ALA A 448 0.90 6.85 -12.83
CA ALA A 448 -0.35 6.41 -12.22
C ALA A 448 -0.12 5.63 -10.91
N VAL A 449 0.95 4.84 -10.82
CA VAL A 449 1.23 4.01 -9.64
C VAL A 449 1.93 4.79 -8.52
N ALA A 450 2.91 5.63 -8.86
CA ALA A 450 3.93 6.09 -7.91
C ALA A 450 4.09 7.62 -7.79
N SER A 451 3.43 8.40 -8.66
CA SER A 451 3.36 9.86 -8.45
C SER A 451 2.50 10.18 -7.23
N ASP A 452 2.59 11.41 -6.71
CA ASP A 452 1.81 11.83 -5.53
C ASP A 452 0.32 11.69 -5.76
N TYR A 453 -0.12 12.18 -6.91
CA TYR A 453 -1.49 12.08 -7.36
C TYR A 453 -1.86 10.61 -7.58
N GLY A 454 -1.04 9.86 -8.33
CA GLY A 454 -1.30 8.45 -8.64
C GLY A 454 -1.43 7.57 -7.39
N ALA A 455 -0.53 7.73 -6.43
CA ALA A 455 -0.50 6.96 -5.20
C ALA A 455 -1.71 7.25 -4.28
N SER A 456 -2.33 8.43 -4.38
CA SER A 456 -3.53 8.78 -3.62
C SER A 456 -4.85 8.55 -4.37
N HIS A 457 -4.82 8.41 -5.70
CA HIS A 457 -6.01 8.23 -6.56
C HIS A 457 -6.10 6.84 -7.19
N SER A 458 -5.13 5.96 -6.93
CA SER A 458 -5.17 4.61 -7.45
C SER A 458 -4.53 3.56 -6.54
N THR A 459 -5.04 2.34 -6.65
CA THR A 459 -4.43 1.15 -6.05
C THR A 459 -4.19 0.10 -7.13
N TRP A 460 -2.96 -0.44 -7.13
CA TRP A 460 -2.54 -1.47 -8.06
C TRP A 460 -2.23 -2.76 -7.31
N LEU A 461 -3.04 -3.78 -7.57
CA LEU A 461 -2.87 -5.15 -7.07
C LEU A 461 -2.04 -5.96 -8.08
N THR A 462 -1.53 -7.11 -7.65
CA THR A 462 -0.78 -8.04 -8.52
C THR A 462 -1.48 -9.38 -8.52
N ALA A 463 -1.77 -9.95 -9.70
CA ALA A 463 -2.60 -11.14 -9.84
C ALA A 463 -2.03 -12.38 -9.10
N GLU A 464 -0.71 -12.47 -9.00
CA GLU A 464 0.01 -13.60 -8.41
C GLU A 464 0.05 -13.55 -6.88
N ARG A 465 -0.34 -12.43 -6.25
CA ARG A 465 -0.34 -12.28 -4.80
C ARG A 465 -1.69 -12.71 -4.24
N GLU A 466 -1.67 -13.62 -3.27
CA GLU A 466 -2.87 -14.18 -2.66
C GLU A 466 -3.48 -13.27 -1.56
N SER A 467 -2.68 -12.33 -1.00
CA SER A 467 -3.11 -11.48 0.11
C SER A 467 -2.69 -10.03 0.05
N HIS A 468 -3.60 -9.12 0.39
CA HIS A 468 -3.37 -7.68 0.49
C HIS A 468 -3.65 -7.19 1.92
N ALA A 469 -2.96 -7.77 2.90
CA ALA A 469 -3.17 -7.48 4.33
C ALA A 469 -2.90 -6.01 4.74
N ASP A 470 -2.31 -5.18 3.87
CA ASP A 470 -1.95 -3.79 4.12
C ASP A 470 -2.99 -2.75 3.63
N LEU A 471 -4.17 -3.18 3.16
CA LEU A 471 -5.16 -2.25 2.58
C LEU A 471 -5.74 -1.26 3.61
N ASP A 472 -6.03 -1.68 4.85
CA ASP A 472 -6.51 -0.78 5.90
C ASP A 472 -5.55 0.40 6.16
N TRP A 473 -4.24 0.14 6.07
CA TRP A 473 -3.20 1.17 6.21
C TRP A 473 -3.08 2.06 4.97
N LEU A 474 -3.43 1.54 3.80
CA LEU A 474 -3.45 2.31 2.56
C LEU A 474 -4.57 3.34 2.55
N PHE A 475 -5.78 2.93 2.95
CA PHE A 475 -6.95 3.81 2.96
C PHE A 475 -7.06 4.63 4.25
N GLY A 476 -6.45 4.16 5.34
CA GLY A 476 -6.43 4.86 6.62
C GLY A 476 -7.64 4.56 7.52
N PHE A 477 -8.49 3.61 7.12
CA PHE A 477 -9.63 3.13 7.89
C PHE A 477 -9.78 1.61 7.68
N ALA A 478 -10.46 0.94 8.61
CA ALA A 478 -10.81 -0.46 8.46
C ALA A 478 -11.89 -0.62 7.39
N ILE A 479 -11.58 -1.38 6.34
CA ILE A 479 -12.50 -1.57 5.20
C ILE A 479 -13.61 -2.57 5.61
N PRO A 480 -14.89 -2.23 5.42
CA PRO A 480 -16.01 -3.15 5.66
C PRO A 480 -15.85 -4.47 4.92
N GLY A 481 -16.17 -5.59 5.59
CA GLY A 481 -16.10 -6.92 4.97
C GLY A 481 -14.69 -7.50 4.79
N SER A 482 -13.63 -6.85 5.31
CA SER A 482 -12.34 -7.52 5.44
C SER A 482 -12.49 -8.66 6.46
N PRO A 483 -12.26 -9.94 6.09
CA PRO A 483 -12.26 -11.00 7.10
C PRO A 483 -11.15 -10.75 8.12
N PRO A 484 -11.31 -11.18 9.38
CA PRO A 484 -10.18 -11.32 10.29
C PRO A 484 -9.12 -12.20 9.62
N ARG A 485 -7.85 -11.88 9.88
CA ARG A 485 -6.62 -12.54 9.40
C ARG A 485 -6.83 -13.99 8.95
N TYR A 486 -6.33 -14.29 7.74
CA TYR A 486 -6.15 -15.63 7.16
C TYR A 486 -6.10 -16.76 8.20
N PRO A 487 -7.05 -17.71 8.21
CA PRO A 487 -6.71 -19.09 8.48
C PRO A 487 -5.86 -19.61 7.31
N THR A 488 -4.81 -20.33 7.67
CA THR A 488 -3.86 -21.01 6.78
C THR A 488 -4.53 -21.90 5.73
N HIS A 489 -4.01 -21.81 4.49
CA HIS A 489 -3.94 -22.79 3.39
C HIS A 489 -5.13 -23.67 2.96
N GLU A 490 -6.25 -23.77 3.69
CA GLU A 490 -7.31 -24.74 3.35
C GLU A 490 -8.71 -24.12 3.15
N GLU A 491 -8.92 -22.85 3.54
CA GLU A 491 -10.20 -22.17 3.29
C GLU A 491 -10.05 -21.23 2.10
N GLY A 492 -10.52 -21.67 0.93
CA GLY A 492 -10.62 -20.83 -0.27
C GLY A 492 -11.39 -19.56 0.06
N LEU A 493 -11.07 -18.45 -0.63
CA LEU A 493 -11.77 -17.17 -0.50
C LEU A 493 -13.30 -17.39 -0.61
N VAL A 494 -13.98 -17.43 0.53
CA VAL A 494 -15.44 -17.44 0.58
C VAL A 494 -15.87 -16.00 0.35
N ILE A 495 -16.12 -15.66 -0.92
CA ILE A 495 -16.82 -14.43 -1.29
C ILE A 495 -18.25 -14.60 -0.76
N PRO A 496 -18.75 -13.69 0.10
CA PRO A 496 -20.14 -13.67 0.53
C PRO A 496 -21.10 -13.80 -0.66
N GLU A 497 -22.19 -14.54 -0.52
CA GLU A 497 -23.08 -14.91 -1.63
C GLU A 497 -23.72 -13.67 -2.29
N ASP A 498 -24.00 -12.64 -1.49
CA ASP A 498 -24.42 -11.29 -1.88
C ASP A 498 -23.34 -10.51 -2.65
N ALA A 499 -22.08 -10.60 -2.22
CA ALA A 499 -20.96 -10.03 -2.97
C ALA A 499 -20.71 -10.79 -4.29
N ARG A 500 -20.97 -12.10 -4.32
CA ARG A 500 -20.85 -12.93 -5.52
C ARG A 500 -21.84 -12.52 -6.61
N ASP A 501 -23.07 -12.17 -6.22
CA ASP A 501 -24.10 -11.71 -7.15
C ASP A 501 -23.83 -10.28 -7.65
N ALA A 502 -23.36 -9.38 -6.78
CA ALA A 502 -22.94 -8.04 -7.18
C ALA A 502 -21.70 -8.05 -8.12
N ILE A 503 -20.74 -8.94 -7.86
CA ILE A 503 -19.57 -9.17 -8.72
C ILE A 503 -20.00 -9.76 -10.07
N ARG A 504 -20.98 -10.67 -10.09
CA ARG A 504 -21.59 -11.21 -11.33
C ARG A 504 -22.35 -10.15 -12.15
N LEU A 505 -22.84 -9.09 -11.50
CA LEU A 505 -23.53 -7.97 -12.17
C LEU A 505 -22.57 -6.92 -12.74
N GLY A 506 -21.33 -6.83 -12.24
CA GLY A 506 -20.27 -5.96 -12.76
C GLY A 506 -19.34 -6.62 -13.79
N LEU A 507 -19.31 -7.95 -13.80
CA LEU A 507 -18.82 -8.74 -14.93
C LEU A 507 -19.98 -8.97 -15.90
N ASP A 508 -19.70 -9.20 -17.18
CA ASP A 508 -20.76 -9.54 -18.13
C ASP A 508 -21.56 -10.71 -17.54
N ALA A 509 -22.85 -10.49 -17.24
CA ALA A 509 -23.77 -11.47 -16.64
C ALA A 509 -23.91 -12.78 -17.47
N ALA A 510 -23.22 -12.83 -18.62
CA ALA A 510 -23.10 -13.94 -19.54
C ALA A 510 -21.90 -14.89 -19.27
N LEU A 511 -21.05 -14.63 -18.27
CA LEU A 511 -19.94 -15.54 -17.98
C LEU A 511 -20.45 -16.84 -17.35
N ASP A 512 -20.41 -17.91 -18.15
CA ASP A 512 -20.68 -19.28 -17.73
C ASP A 512 -19.80 -19.65 -16.53
N GLU A 513 -20.43 -20.22 -15.49
CA GLU A 513 -19.74 -20.68 -14.28
C GLU A 513 -18.65 -21.72 -14.61
N THR A 514 -18.84 -22.51 -15.66
CA THR A 514 -17.81 -23.45 -16.13
C THR A 514 -16.57 -22.73 -16.67
N ALA A 515 -16.76 -21.66 -17.44
CA ALA A 515 -15.67 -20.84 -17.98
C ALA A 515 -14.89 -20.14 -16.86
N LEU A 516 -15.59 -19.59 -15.86
CA LEU A 516 -14.95 -18.98 -14.68
C LEU A 516 -14.13 -19.98 -13.86
N ASN A 517 -14.64 -21.21 -13.69
CA ASN A 517 -13.91 -22.26 -12.99
C ASN A 517 -12.66 -22.70 -13.77
N HIS A 518 -12.74 -22.73 -15.11
CA HIS A 518 -11.59 -22.98 -15.96
C HIS A 518 -10.53 -21.87 -15.85
N GLU A 519 -10.92 -20.59 -15.95
CA GLU A 519 -10.01 -19.46 -15.74
C GLU A 519 -9.34 -19.49 -14.34
N ARG A 520 -10.09 -19.89 -13.30
CA ARG A 520 -9.55 -20.06 -11.95
C ARG A 520 -8.48 -21.15 -11.90
N ALA A 521 -8.69 -22.27 -12.60
CA ALA A 521 -7.69 -23.33 -12.70
C ALA A 521 -6.43 -22.85 -13.43
N LEU A 522 -6.59 -22.11 -14.53
CA LEU A 522 -5.47 -21.50 -15.27
C LEU A 522 -4.68 -20.50 -14.41
N LEU A 523 -5.37 -19.63 -13.65
CA LEU A 523 -4.71 -18.69 -12.73
C LEU A 523 -3.93 -19.43 -11.63
N TYR A 524 -4.50 -20.51 -11.08
CA TYR A 524 -3.80 -21.33 -10.09
C TYR A 524 -2.53 -21.95 -10.69
N GLN A 525 -2.62 -22.53 -11.90
CA GLN A 525 -1.46 -23.08 -12.60
C GLN A 525 -0.39 -22.01 -12.88
N ALA A 526 -0.79 -20.83 -13.36
CA ALA A 526 0.12 -19.71 -13.59
C ALA A 526 0.86 -19.32 -12.30
N ARG A 527 0.17 -19.28 -11.15
CA ARG A 527 0.82 -19.04 -9.85
C ARG A 527 1.83 -20.12 -9.49
N GLN A 528 1.56 -21.39 -9.78
CA GLN A 528 2.52 -22.48 -9.54
C GLN A 528 3.75 -22.38 -10.45
N VAL A 529 3.56 -22.01 -11.72
CA VAL A 529 4.66 -21.72 -12.66
C VAL A 529 5.55 -20.60 -12.12
N MET A 530 4.95 -19.53 -11.60
CA MET A 530 5.71 -18.41 -11.03
C MET A 530 6.55 -18.81 -9.80
N LYS A 531 6.06 -19.75 -8.99
CA LYS A 531 6.77 -20.30 -7.82
C LYS A 531 7.79 -21.40 -8.19
N SER A 532 7.82 -21.88 -9.44
CA SER A 532 8.67 -23.00 -9.84
C SER A 532 10.11 -22.57 -10.11
N GLU A 533 11.06 -23.38 -9.63
CA GLU A 533 12.50 -23.22 -9.88
C GLU A 533 13.04 -24.18 -10.96
N LYS A 534 12.15 -24.95 -11.62
CA LYS A 534 12.57 -25.93 -12.64
C LYS A 534 13.18 -25.19 -13.84
N PRO A 535 14.40 -25.55 -14.32
CA PRO A 535 15.08 -24.83 -15.40
C PRO A 535 14.26 -24.66 -16.68
N GLU A 536 13.48 -25.66 -17.06
CA GLU A 536 12.61 -25.62 -18.24
C GLU A 536 11.50 -24.57 -18.10
N ILE A 537 10.87 -24.51 -16.93
CA ILE A 537 9.82 -23.55 -16.62
C ILE A 537 10.40 -22.14 -16.56
N VAL A 538 11.57 -21.97 -15.94
CA VAL A 538 12.28 -20.69 -15.87
C VAL A 538 12.59 -20.16 -17.27
N ARG A 539 13.09 -21.01 -18.19
CA ARG A 539 13.36 -20.62 -19.58
C ARG A 539 12.11 -20.16 -20.32
N VAL A 540 10.97 -20.82 -20.11
CA VAL A 540 9.70 -20.40 -20.71
C VAL A 540 9.29 -19.04 -20.16
N ARG A 541 9.37 -18.86 -18.83
CA ARG A 541 9.05 -17.58 -18.18
C ARG A 541 9.92 -16.45 -18.72
N GLU A 542 11.24 -16.64 -18.77
CA GLU A 542 12.20 -15.67 -19.32
C GLU A 542 11.91 -15.35 -20.80
N ALA A 543 11.52 -16.35 -21.61
CA ALA A 543 11.13 -16.13 -23.00
C ALA A 543 9.84 -15.29 -23.11
N VAL A 544 8.86 -15.49 -22.23
CA VAL A 544 7.64 -14.67 -22.20
C VAL A 544 7.95 -13.23 -21.76
N GLU A 545 8.81 -13.07 -20.74
CA GLU A 545 9.23 -11.77 -20.23
C GLU A 545 10.02 -10.97 -21.28
N ALA A 546 10.95 -11.64 -21.98
CA ALA A 546 11.72 -11.04 -23.07
C ALA A 546 10.84 -10.64 -24.27
N TRP A 547 9.71 -11.33 -24.46
CA TRP A 547 8.75 -11.01 -25.51
C TRP A 547 7.85 -9.82 -25.17
N ASN A 548 7.49 -9.67 -23.89
CA ASN A 548 6.62 -8.62 -23.36
C ASN A 548 7.40 -7.72 -22.39
N LEU A 549 8.34 -6.95 -22.91
CA LEU A 549 9.25 -6.15 -22.10
C LEU A 549 8.52 -5.09 -21.28
N ALA A 550 7.50 -4.45 -21.87
CA ALA A 550 6.77 -3.40 -21.18
C ALA A 550 5.84 -3.98 -20.11
N ASP A 551 5.06 -5.01 -20.42
CA ASP A 551 4.20 -5.65 -19.41
C ASP A 551 5.02 -6.27 -18.26
N THR A 552 6.20 -6.82 -18.56
CA THR A 552 7.14 -7.30 -17.53
C THR A 552 7.60 -6.17 -16.62
N GLU A 553 7.99 -5.03 -17.19
CA GLU A 553 8.44 -3.86 -16.43
C GLU A 553 7.32 -3.28 -15.56
N VAL A 554 6.09 -3.19 -16.08
CA VAL A 554 4.89 -2.76 -15.35
C VAL A 554 4.65 -3.67 -14.15
N TRP A 555 4.64 -4.99 -14.37
CA TRP A 555 4.44 -5.97 -13.31
C TRP A 555 5.52 -5.88 -12.22
N ARG A 556 6.79 -5.82 -12.61
CA ARG A 556 7.92 -5.66 -11.68
C ARG A 556 7.80 -4.36 -10.88
N PHE A 557 7.46 -3.26 -11.54
CA PHE A 557 7.32 -1.95 -10.91
C PHE A 557 6.18 -1.92 -9.89
N ALA A 558 4.98 -2.39 -10.26
CA ALA A 558 3.83 -2.42 -9.35
C ALA A 558 4.07 -3.32 -8.13
N ARG A 559 4.68 -4.49 -8.37
CA ARG A 559 5.05 -5.44 -7.30
C ARG A 559 6.08 -4.82 -6.35
N ALA A 560 7.14 -4.21 -6.88
CA ALA A 560 8.17 -3.55 -6.09
C ALA A 560 7.64 -2.34 -5.31
N TRP A 561 6.75 -1.54 -5.91
CA TRP A 561 6.08 -0.43 -5.24
C TRP A 561 5.28 -0.91 -4.03
N SER A 562 4.41 -1.91 -4.22
CA SER A 562 3.62 -2.52 -3.16
C SER A 562 4.52 -3.09 -2.05
N ALA A 563 5.57 -3.82 -2.43
CA ALA A 563 6.54 -4.41 -1.52
C ALA A 563 7.27 -3.35 -0.67
N ARG A 564 7.73 -2.25 -1.29
CA ARG A 564 8.40 -1.17 -0.59
C ARG A 564 7.52 -0.49 0.45
N ARG A 565 6.26 -0.17 0.11
CA ARG A 565 5.31 0.41 1.08
C ARG A 565 5.11 -0.51 2.28
N ARG A 566 5.04 -1.83 2.04
CA ARG A 566 4.90 -2.82 3.11
C ARG A 566 6.14 -2.87 4.00
N VAL A 567 7.34 -2.84 3.43
CA VAL A 567 8.60 -2.78 4.20
C VAL A 567 8.69 -1.50 5.02
N GLU A 568 8.35 -0.35 4.43
CA GLU A 568 8.33 0.93 5.15
C GLU A 568 7.40 0.86 6.37
N ARG A 569 6.18 0.33 6.18
CA ARG A 569 5.19 0.15 7.24
C ARG A 569 5.67 -0.81 8.31
N LEU A 570 6.16 -2.00 7.93
CA LEU A 570 6.64 -3.01 8.86
C LEU A 570 7.81 -2.52 9.71
N LYS A 571 8.74 -1.77 9.12
CA LYS A 571 9.86 -1.19 9.86
C LYS A 571 9.37 -0.18 10.91
N TRP A 572 8.47 0.72 10.52
CA TRP A 572 7.88 1.66 11.47
C TRP A 572 7.06 0.95 12.56
N GLU A 573 6.32 -0.09 12.20
CA GLU A 573 5.53 -0.88 13.15
C GLU A 573 6.41 -1.64 14.14
N GLU A 574 7.59 -2.10 13.73
CA GLU A 574 8.59 -2.70 14.62
C GLU A 574 9.12 -1.69 15.65
N GLU A 575 9.39 -0.45 15.22
CA GLU A 575 9.79 0.66 16.09
C GLU A 575 8.68 1.00 17.11
N GLU A 576 7.42 0.95 16.69
CA GLU A 576 6.26 1.36 17.49
C GLU A 576 5.53 0.21 18.21
N ARG A 577 5.98 -1.04 18.07
CA ARG A 577 5.27 -2.24 18.56
C ARG A 577 4.99 -2.20 20.07
N ASN A 578 5.89 -1.59 20.83
CA ASN A 578 5.79 -1.52 22.28
C ASN A 578 4.90 -0.36 22.78
N PHE A 579 4.30 0.43 21.90
CA PHE A 579 3.45 1.58 22.24
C PHE A 579 1.96 1.31 21.98
N ALA A 580 1.09 2.13 22.56
CA ALA A 580 -0.35 1.94 22.48
C ALA A 580 -0.90 2.05 21.04
N GLY A 581 -1.93 1.24 20.76
CA GLY A 581 -2.53 1.14 19.42
C GLY A 581 -1.70 0.39 18.38
N ALA A 582 -0.69 -0.40 18.77
CA ALA A 582 0.03 -1.29 17.85
C ALA A 582 -0.84 -2.49 17.42
N GLU A 583 -0.80 -2.85 16.12
CA GLU A 583 -1.66 -3.90 15.54
C GLU A 583 -1.28 -5.32 15.98
N GLU A 584 -0.04 -5.55 16.42
CA GLU A 584 0.47 -6.86 16.87
C GLU A 584 0.55 -7.06 18.40
N ARG A 585 -0.13 -6.24 19.22
CA ARG A 585 -0.14 -6.47 20.68
C ARG A 585 -0.86 -7.75 21.13
N GLY A 586 -1.53 -8.48 20.23
CA GLY A 586 -2.11 -9.79 20.48
C GLY A 586 -1.14 -10.94 20.17
N GLY A 587 -0.34 -11.36 21.16
CA GLY A 587 0.22 -12.72 21.19
C GLY A 587 1.74 -12.84 21.16
N ARG A 588 2.44 -12.43 22.23
CA ARG A 588 3.79 -12.93 22.53
C ARG A 588 4.12 -12.86 24.02
N TRP A 589 3.35 -13.58 24.84
CA TRP A 589 3.73 -14.00 26.19
C TRP A 589 3.41 -15.49 26.30
N GLY A 590 4.40 -16.34 26.06
CA GLY A 590 4.19 -17.79 26.06
C GLY A 590 5.38 -18.60 25.57
N TRP A 591 6.61 -18.19 25.91
CA TRP A 591 7.79 -19.06 25.87
C TRP A 591 8.69 -18.61 27.01
N PHE A 592 8.48 -19.20 28.20
CA PHE A 592 9.38 -19.39 29.35
C PHE A 592 8.52 -19.77 30.57
N VAL A 593 8.00 -21.00 30.58
CA VAL A 593 7.93 -21.92 31.74
C VAL A 593 7.96 -23.33 31.15
#